data_AF-A0A2H5ETX8-F1
#
_entry.id   AF-A0A2H5ETX8-F1
#
_cell.length_a   1.000
_cell.length_b   1.000
_cell.length_c   1.000
_cell.angle_alpha   90.00
_cell.angle_beta   90.00
_cell.angle_gamma   90.00
#
_symmetry.space_group_name_H-M   'P 1'
#
loop_
_entity.id
_entity.type
_entity.pdbx_description
1 polymer ?
#
loop_
_entity_poly.entity_id
_entity_poly.type
_entity_poly.pdbx_seq_one_letter_code
_entity_poly.pdbx_strand_id
1 'polypeptide(L)'
;MTIEVIATIVGDNVVFNYELISGKADLNGFFIDVNNDGGSITKVGTNSNNMNGSDTDGDKLNGFDYAKALGSVGGNDADNTSGTVTVSLSALKVTSLDQLANSEIGIRATSVGENREGSLKLAGTGEVCQPEPPDLCDRPLDGPDVAGKIEMQDAQITNLTLSFYNVDDGNGGYQPTPGDTSGDWYYTVSIDVPAEMGEDPDAYLDQIVAMLVEQDPFIDRSDILKSVIVTDCHGDKANYNIPDFAQNNPLDPEAADDLPWTVFSDQDHILDDNTDIAGHTEANYVLELNGDSFAFV
;
A
#
# COMPACT_ATOMS: atom_id res chain seq x y z
N MET A 1 -5.23 -9.90 -28.90
CA MET A 1 -5.67 -11.09 -28.15
C MET A 1 -4.82 -11.13 -26.92
N THR A 2 -5.42 -11.32 -25.76
CA THR A 2 -4.74 -11.23 -24.47
C THR A 2 -5.09 -12.45 -23.65
N ILE A 3 -4.07 -13.09 -23.09
CA ILE A 3 -4.21 -14.21 -22.18
C ILE A 3 -3.48 -13.83 -20.90
N GLU A 4 -4.15 -13.98 -19.78
CA GLU A 4 -3.54 -13.83 -18.47
C GLU A 4 -3.18 -15.20 -17.92
N VAL A 5 -2.01 -15.30 -17.28
CA VAL A 5 -1.58 -16.50 -16.55
C VAL A 5 -1.05 -16.07 -15.19
N ILE A 6 -1.70 -16.55 -14.12
CA ILE A 6 -1.29 -16.28 -12.74
C ILE A 6 -0.81 -17.58 -12.11
N ALA A 7 0.41 -17.56 -11.58
CA ALA A 7 1.00 -18.69 -10.86
C ALA A 7 0.93 -18.46 -9.35
N THR A 8 0.42 -19.45 -8.60
CA THR A 8 0.40 -19.42 -7.13
C THR A 8 0.97 -20.72 -6.56
N ILE A 9 1.55 -20.66 -5.35
CA ILE A 9 1.97 -21.86 -4.63
C ILE A 9 0.82 -22.37 -3.76
N VAL A 10 0.51 -23.66 -3.87
CA VAL A 10 -0.46 -24.37 -3.04
C VAL A 10 0.15 -25.68 -2.57
N GLY A 11 0.68 -25.69 -1.34
CA GLY A 11 1.48 -26.80 -0.82
C GLY A 11 2.76 -27.00 -1.65
N ASP A 12 3.03 -28.23 -2.07
CA ASP A 12 4.21 -28.57 -2.89
C ASP A 12 4.02 -28.35 -4.40
N ASN A 13 2.93 -27.68 -4.80
CA ASN A 13 2.57 -27.45 -6.20
C ASN A 13 2.52 -25.97 -6.54
N VAL A 14 2.86 -25.68 -7.80
CA VAL A 14 2.54 -24.44 -8.47
C VAL A 14 1.25 -24.65 -9.26
N VAL A 15 0.30 -23.75 -9.07
CA VAL A 15 -1.00 -23.71 -9.73
C VAL A 15 -1.01 -22.52 -10.67
N PHE A 16 -1.03 -22.81 -11.98
CA PHE A 16 -1.15 -21.80 -13.03
C PHE A 16 -2.60 -21.70 -13.45
N ASN A 17 -3.25 -20.57 -13.17
CA ASN A 17 -4.57 -20.25 -13.70
C ASN A 17 -4.39 -19.45 -14.98
N TYR A 18 -5.01 -19.88 -16.07
CA TYR A 18 -4.98 -19.17 -17.34
C TYR A 18 -6.37 -18.73 -17.76
N GLU A 19 -6.47 -17.56 -18.40
CA GLU A 19 -7.74 -17.04 -18.92
C GLU A 19 -7.55 -16.19 -20.19
N LEU A 20 -8.40 -16.40 -21.18
CA LEU A 20 -8.51 -15.56 -22.37
C LEU A 20 -9.29 -14.28 -22.05
N ILE A 21 -8.57 -13.19 -21.78
CA ILE A 21 -9.14 -11.89 -21.44
C ILE A 21 -9.74 -11.17 -22.66
N SER A 22 -9.09 -11.28 -23.82
CA SER A 22 -9.57 -10.62 -25.04
C SER A 22 -9.32 -11.45 -26.31
N GLY A 23 -10.31 -11.45 -27.21
CA GLY A 23 -10.27 -12.14 -28.49
C GLY A 23 -11.15 -13.39 -28.55
N LYS A 24 -10.96 -14.19 -29.60
CA LYS A 24 -11.62 -15.49 -29.78
C LYS A 24 -10.54 -16.50 -30.13
N ALA A 25 -10.41 -17.53 -29.33
CA ALA A 25 -9.42 -18.58 -29.49
C ALA A 25 -9.84 -19.82 -28.71
N ASP A 26 -9.29 -20.96 -29.12
CA ASP A 26 -9.27 -22.19 -28.37
C ASP A 26 -7.83 -22.42 -27.87
N LEU A 27 -7.64 -22.53 -26.55
CA LEU A 27 -6.33 -22.68 -25.92
C LEU A 27 -6.00 -24.16 -25.78
N ASN A 28 -4.96 -24.63 -26.46
CA ASN A 28 -4.71 -26.06 -26.60
C ASN A 28 -3.41 -26.55 -25.97
N GLY A 29 -2.48 -25.67 -25.64
CA GLY A 29 -1.19 -26.06 -25.09
C GLY A 29 -0.67 -25.04 -24.11
N PHE A 30 -0.16 -25.54 -22.99
CA PHE A 30 0.53 -24.77 -21.96
C PHE A 30 1.97 -25.25 -21.88
N PHE A 31 2.92 -24.32 -21.84
CA PHE A 31 4.34 -24.59 -21.86
C PHE A 31 5.06 -23.70 -20.85
N ILE A 32 6.10 -24.21 -20.21
CA ILE A 32 6.94 -23.47 -19.25
C ILE A 32 8.39 -23.75 -19.59
N ASP A 33 9.17 -22.70 -19.80
CA ASP A 33 10.63 -22.75 -19.91
C ASP A 33 11.21 -22.10 -18.66
N VAL A 34 11.73 -22.92 -17.76
CA VAL A 34 12.13 -22.47 -16.43
C VAL A 34 13.47 -21.74 -16.56
N ASN A 35 13.56 -20.52 -16.04
CA ASN A 35 14.70 -19.61 -16.24
C ASN A 35 14.92 -19.11 -17.67
N ASN A 36 14.01 -19.43 -18.61
CA ASN A 36 14.12 -19.02 -20.02
C ASN A 36 15.48 -19.41 -20.65
N ASP A 37 15.96 -20.62 -20.38
CA ASP A 37 17.23 -21.16 -20.89
C ASP A 37 17.07 -22.11 -22.09
N GLY A 38 15.83 -22.32 -22.52
CA GLY A 38 15.42 -23.21 -23.58
C GLY A 38 15.38 -24.68 -23.13
N GLY A 39 14.34 -25.37 -23.53
CA GLY A 39 14.18 -26.80 -23.22
C GLY A 39 14.06 -27.74 -24.42
N SER A 40 13.95 -29.02 -24.12
CA SER A 40 13.81 -30.07 -25.15
C SER A 40 12.39 -30.21 -25.71
N ILE A 41 11.38 -29.63 -25.04
CA ILE A 41 9.98 -29.75 -25.42
C ILE A 41 9.62 -28.65 -26.40
N THR A 42 9.06 -29.03 -27.54
CA THR A 42 8.61 -28.08 -28.58
C THR A 42 7.16 -28.31 -28.99
N LYS A 43 6.49 -29.29 -28.39
CA LYS A 43 5.10 -29.67 -28.68
C LYS A 43 4.51 -30.55 -27.58
N VAL A 44 3.19 -30.62 -27.51
CA VAL A 44 2.49 -31.47 -26.55
C VAL A 44 1.21 -32.06 -27.13
N GLY A 45 0.97 -33.36 -26.89
CA GLY A 45 -0.14 -34.08 -27.51
C GLY A 45 0.07 -34.30 -29.00
N THR A 46 -0.53 -33.47 -29.85
CA THR A 46 -0.48 -33.59 -31.31
C THR A 46 0.61 -32.71 -31.93
N ASN A 47 1.00 -32.99 -33.18
CA ASN A 47 2.01 -32.19 -33.88
C ASN A 47 1.55 -30.74 -34.18
N SER A 48 0.25 -30.49 -34.28
CA SER A 48 -0.31 -29.14 -34.50
C SER A 48 -0.21 -28.26 -33.24
N ASN A 49 -0.09 -28.87 -32.07
CA ASN A 49 0.08 -28.20 -30.79
C ASN A 49 1.58 -28.04 -30.44
N ASN A 50 2.27 -27.27 -31.27
CA ASN A 50 3.70 -27.00 -31.15
C ASN A 50 3.99 -25.53 -30.86
N MET A 51 5.11 -25.28 -30.20
CA MET A 51 5.68 -23.99 -29.84
C MET A 51 7.14 -23.91 -30.32
N ASN A 52 7.40 -24.22 -31.60
CA ASN A 52 8.72 -24.05 -32.22
C ASN A 52 8.78 -22.79 -33.10
N GLY A 53 9.98 -22.34 -33.47
CA GLY A 53 10.16 -21.20 -34.38
C GLY A 53 10.10 -19.89 -33.61
N SER A 54 9.16 -19.02 -33.96
CA SER A 54 8.90 -17.76 -33.26
C SER A 54 7.45 -17.68 -32.79
N ASP A 55 7.22 -16.87 -31.77
CA ASP A 55 5.89 -16.49 -31.33
C ASP A 55 5.30 -15.35 -32.19
N THR A 56 4.29 -14.67 -31.68
CA THR A 56 3.48 -13.71 -32.46
C THR A 56 4.15 -12.33 -32.59
N ASP A 57 5.01 -11.92 -31.67
CA ASP A 57 5.76 -10.67 -31.78
C ASP A 57 7.15 -10.85 -32.41
N GLY A 58 7.58 -12.10 -32.57
CA GLY A 58 8.74 -12.50 -33.36
C GLY A 58 9.88 -13.08 -32.53
N ASP A 59 9.70 -13.16 -31.21
CA ASP A 59 10.66 -13.74 -30.30
C ASP A 59 10.82 -15.23 -30.53
N LYS A 60 12.05 -15.70 -30.38
CA LYS A 60 12.43 -17.06 -30.76
C LYS A 60 12.10 -18.03 -29.64
N LEU A 61 11.24 -19.00 -29.95
CA LEU A 61 10.88 -20.11 -29.07
C LEU A 61 11.98 -21.17 -29.10
N ASN A 62 12.83 -21.17 -28.07
CA ASN A 62 14.00 -22.05 -27.96
C ASN A 62 13.70 -23.43 -27.34
N GLY A 63 12.41 -23.68 -27.05
CA GLY A 63 11.92 -24.92 -26.43
C GLY A 63 11.64 -24.74 -24.95
N PHE A 64 11.03 -25.73 -24.32
CA PHE A 64 10.46 -25.64 -22.98
C PHE A 64 10.83 -26.85 -22.11
N ASP A 65 10.78 -26.68 -20.79
CA ASP A 65 11.04 -27.73 -19.80
C ASP A 65 9.80 -28.55 -19.47
N TYR A 66 8.64 -27.92 -19.51
CA TYR A 66 7.36 -28.54 -19.20
C TYR A 66 6.33 -28.19 -20.27
N ALA A 67 5.44 -29.14 -20.55
CA ALA A 67 4.26 -28.87 -21.35
C ALA A 67 3.06 -29.72 -20.95
N LYS A 68 1.87 -29.14 -21.11
CA LYS A 68 0.59 -29.79 -20.89
C LYS A 68 -0.35 -29.47 -22.05
N ALA A 69 -0.96 -30.51 -22.62
CA ALA A 69 -2.07 -30.32 -23.55
C ALA A 69 -3.29 -29.83 -22.77
N LEU A 70 -3.91 -28.76 -23.28
CA LEU A 70 -5.15 -28.18 -22.79
C LEU A 70 -6.27 -28.54 -23.77
N GLY A 71 -7.45 -28.85 -23.26
CA GLY A 71 -8.61 -29.19 -24.09
C GLY A 71 -8.35 -30.27 -25.17
N SER A 72 -9.09 -30.17 -26.27
CA SER A 72 -8.97 -31.01 -27.46
C SER A 72 -8.50 -30.17 -28.64
N VAL A 73 -7.56 -30.65 -29.47
CA VAL A 73 -7.14 -29.91 -30.67
C VAL A 73 -8.05 -30.24 -31.85
N GLY A 74 -8.74 -29.24 -32.39
CA GLY A 74 -9.46 -29.35 -33.67
C GLY A 74 -10.74 -30.20 -33.62
N GLY A 75 -11.44 -30.20 -32.48
CA GLY A 75 -12.72 -30.85 -32.29
C GLY A 75 -13.91 -29.93 -32.63
N ASN A 76 -15.11 -30.53 -32.68
CA ASN A 76 -16.38 -29.79 -32.67
C ASN A 76 -16.83 -29.63 -31.20
N ASP A 77 -15.96 -29.08 -30.38
CA ASP A 77 -16.15 -28.84 -28.95
C ASP A 77 -16.20 -27.34 -28.63
N ALA A 78 -16.58 -27.03 -27.40
CA ALA A 78 -16.53 -25.66 -26.91
C ALA A 78 -15.07 -25.23 -26.76
N ASP A 79 -14.79 -23.96 -27.06
CA ASP A 79 -13.45 -23.39 -26.90
C ASP A 79 -12.98 -23.55 -25.45
N ASN A 80 -11.75 -24.01 -25.27
CA ASN A 80 -11.09 -23.95 -23.98
C ASN A 80 -10.50 -22.55 -23.78
N THR A 81 -11.17 -21.71 -23.00
CA THR A 81 -10.78 -20.30 -22.80
C THR A 81 -10.16 -20.00 -21.45
N SER A 82 -10.31 -20.89 -20.47
CA SER A 82 -9.73 -20.73 -19.14
C SER A 82 -9.55 -22.09 -18.45
N GLY A 83 -8.76 -22.11 -17.38
CA GLY A 83 -8.56 -23.32 -16.59
C GLY A 83 -7.31 -23.26 -15.73
N THR A 84 -6.93 -24.43 -15.23
CA THR A 84 -5.83 -24.56 -14.29
C THR A 84 -4.86 -25.66 -14.71
N VAL A 85 -3.56 -25.37 -14.64
CA VAL A 85 -2.48 -26.34 -14.76
C VAL A 85 -1.77 -26.44 -13.43
N THR A 86 -1.73 -27.63 -12.84
CA THR A 86 -1.03 -27.88 -11.58
C THR A 86 0.23 -28.70 -11.83
N VAL A 87 1.36 -28.20 -11.35
CA VAL A 87 2.67 -28.87 -11.50
C VAL A 87 3.39 -28.81 -10.16
N SER A 88 3.94 -29.94 -9.70
CA SER A 88 4.74 -29.94 -8.48
C SER A 88 6.01 -29.12 -8.66
N LEU A 89 6.46 -28.44 -7.60
CA LEU A 89 7.75 -27.72 -7.55
C LEU A 89 8.91 -28.63 -8.01
N SER A 90 8.90 -29.89 -7.58
CA SER A 90 9.91 -30.89 -7.96
C SER A 90 9.95 -31.20 -9.47
N ALA A 91 8.81 -31.19 -10.15
CA ALA A 91 8.73 -31.46 -11.59
C ALA A 91 9.24 -30.28 -12.42
N LEU A 92 9.08 -29.06 -11.91
CA LEU A 92 9.69 -27.84 -12.46
C LEU A 92 11.15 -27.64 -12.03
N LYS A 93 11.65 -28.48 -11.11
CA LYS A 93 12.98 -28.36 -10.50
C LYS A 93 13.22 -27.00 -9.83
N VAL A 94 12.17 -26.40 -9.27
CA VAL A 94 12.23 -25.16 -8.50
C VAL A 94 11.87 -25.43 -7.05
N THR A 95 12.25 -24.52 -6.16
CA THR A 95 11.97 -24.58 -4.71
C THR A 95 11.03 -23.46 -4.23
N SER A 96 10.82 -22.42 -5.04
CA SER A 96 9.94 -21.28 -4.72
C SER A 96 9.36 -20.66 -6.00
N LEU A 97 8.33 -19.81 -5.83
CA LEU A 97 7.67 -19.10 -6.94
C LEU A 97 8.61 -18.08 -7.58
N ASP A 98 9.49 -17.46 -6.77
CA ASP A 98 10.46 -16.46 -7.25
C ASP A 98 11.42 -17.03 -8.31
N GLN A 99 11.69 -18.33 -8.28
CA GLN A 99 12.51 -18.98 -9.32
C GLN A 99 11.78 -19.09 -10.67
N LEU A 100 10.47 -18.82 -10.70
CA LEU A 100 9.69 -18.72 -11.93
C LEU A 100 9.61 -17.29 -12.47
N ALA A 101 10.19 -16.29 -11.79
CA ALA A 101 10.17 -14.88 -12.20
C ALA A 101 10.61 -14.66 -13.64
N ASN A 102 11.67 -15.35 -14.05
CA ASN A 102 12.27 -15.22 -15.38
C ASN A 102 11.82 -16.33 -16.33
N SER A 103 10.86 -17.17 -15.94
CA SER A 103 10.40 -18.26 -16.78
C SER A 103 9.56 -17.74 -17.94
N GLU A 104 9.75 -18.32 -19.12
CA GLU A 104 8.89 -18.06 -20.27
C GLU A 104 7.67 -18.97 -20.20
N ILE A 105 6.48 -18.38 -20.25
CA ILE A 105 5.20 -19.10 -20.32
C ILE A 105 4.71 -19.07 -21.76
N GLY A 106 4.53 -20.25 -22.34
CA GLY A 106 4.03 -20.43 -23.69
C GLY A 106 2.58 -20.90 -23.71
N ILE A 107 1.73 -20.25 -24.51
CA ILE A 107 0.38 -20.70 -24.83
C ILE A 107 0.23 -20.91 -26.32
N ARG A 108 -0.22 -22.11 -26.69
CA ARG A 108 -0.64 -22.43 -28.05
C ARG A 108 -2.15 -22.24 -28.19
N ALA A 109 -2.53 -21.31 -29.08
CA ALA A 109 -3.92 -21.02 -29.39
C ALA A 109 -4.26 -21.42 -30.84
N THR A 110 -5.41 -22.05 -31.06
CA THR A 110 -5.99 -22.33 -32.37
C THR A 110 -7.37 -21.70 -32.50
N SER A 111 -8.01 -21.84 -33.67
CA SER A 111 -9.32 -21.26 -33.95
C SER A 111 -9.38 -19.75 -33.66
N VAL A 112 -8.29 -19.05 -33.99
CA VAL A 112 -8.10 -17.63 -33.62
C VAL A 112 -8.76 -16.71 -34.65
N GLY A 113 -9.34 -15.62 -34.16
CA GLY A 113 -9.86 -14.53 -34.98
C GLY A 113 -11.34 -14.68 -35.35
N GLU A 114 -11.90 -13.69 -36.05
CA GLU A 114 -13.34 -13.62 -36.33
C GLU A 114 -13.85 -14.85 -37.10
N ASN A 115 -13.06 -15.32 -38.07
CA ASN A 115 -13.39 -16.46 -38.92
C ASN A 115 -12.89 -17.81 -38.35
N ARG A 116 -12.20 -17.82 -37.20
CA ARG A 116 -11.67 -19.03 -36.55
C ARG A 116 -10.68 -19.86 -37.39
N GLU A 117 -10.01 -19.25 -38.37
CA GLU A 117 -9.07 -19.95 -39.27
C GLU A 117 -7.60 -19.83 -38.80
N GLY A 118 -7.33 -18.97 -37.82
CA GLY A 118 -5.99 -18.66 -37.35
C GLY A 118 -5.46 -19.60 -36.28
N SER A 119 -4.14 -19.52 -36.08
CA SER A 119 -3.48 -20.09 -34.90
C SER A 119 -2.35 -19.18 -34.46
N LEU A 120 -2.15 -19.04 -33.15
CA LEU A 120 -1.11 -18.18 -32.59
C LEU A 120 -0.23 -18.96 -31.62
N LYS A 121 1.01 -18.54 -31.52
CA LYS A 121 1.96 -18.96 -30.50
C LYS A 121 2.21 -17.71 -29.68
N LEU A 122 1.86 -17.75 -28.40
CA LEU A 122 2.10 -16.66 -27.49
C LEU A 122 3.13 -17.15 -26.50
N ALA A 123 4.19 -16.40 -26.32
CA ALA A 123 5.10 -16.59 -25.21
C ALA A 123 5.30 -15.25 -24.52
N GLY A 124 5.72 -15.31 -23.26
CA GLY A 124 6.01 -14.13 -22.48
C GLY A 124 6.63 -14.51 -21.15
N THR A 125 7.53 -13.67 -20.67
CA THR A 125 8.03 -13.76 -19.30
C THR A 125 7.09 -13.00 -18.38
N GLY A 126 6.74 -13.60 -17.25
CA GLY A 126 5.96 -12.91 -16.21
C GLY A 126 6.84 -11.99 -15.37
N GLU A 127 6.20 -11.37 -14.39
CA GLU A 127 6.86 -10.73 -13.26
C GLU A 127 6.39 -11.40 -11.96
N VAL A 128 7.23 -11.39 -10.93
CA VAL A 128 6.76 -11.79 -9.60
C VAL A 128 5.88 -10.67 -9.09
N CYS A 129 4.59 -10.92 -8.98
CA CYS A 129 3.71 -10.08 -8.18
C CYS A 129 4.21 -10.18 -6.73
N GLN A 130 4.95 -9.17 -6.28
CA GLN A 130 5.21 -9.05 -4.86
C GLN A 130 3.85 -8.90 -4.18
N PRO A 131 3.61 -9.56 -3.02
CA PRO A 131 2.45 -9.19 -2.23
C PRO A 131 2.53 -7.68 -2.05
N GLU A 132 1.46 -6.97 -2.43
CA GLU A 132 1.35 -5.57 -2.03
C GLU A 132 1.56 -5.54 -0.51
N PRO A 133 2.37 -4.60 0.02
CA PRO A 133 2.40 -4.41 1.46
C PRO A 133 0.94 -4.32 1.93
N PRO A 134 0.57 -5.02 3.01
CA PRO A 134 -0.81 -5.02 3.47
C PRO A 134 -1.31 -3.59 3.48
N ASP A 135 -2.45 -3.34 2.83
CA ASP A 135 -3.05 -2.02 2.84
C ASP A 135 -3.09 -1.57 4.30
N LEU A 136 -2.50 -0.40 4.58
CA LEU A 136 -2.49 0.13 5.93
C LEU A 136 -3.93 0.25 6.44
N CYS A 137 -4.90 0.46 5.53
CA CYS A 137 -6.32 0.46 5.84
C CYS A 137 -6.93 -0.93 6.12
N ASP A 138 -6.28 -2.03 5.70
CA ASP A 138 -6.76 -3.41 5.91
C ASP A 138 -6.18 -4.05 7.20
N ARG A 139 -5.36 -3.32 7.96
CA ARG A 139 -4.83 -3.83 9.24
C ARG A 139 -5.98 -4.09 10.22
N PRO A 140 -6.00 -5.24 10.92
CA PRO A 140 -6.98 -5.48 11.98
C PRO A 140 -6.89 -4.39 13.04
N LEU A 141 -8.04 -3.84 13.42
CA LEU A 141 -8.12 -2.81 14.45
C LEU A 141 -7.48 -3.28 15.76
N ASP A 142 -6.80 -2.36 16.44
CA ASP A 142 -6.10 -2.66 17.69
C ASP A 142 -7.09 -2.82 18.85
N GLY A 143 -7.73 -4.00 18.92
CA GLY A 143 -8.55 -4.42 20.06
C GLY A 143 -9.95 -3.80 20.16
N PRO A 144 -10.74 -4.21 21.17
CA PRO A 144 -12.08 -3.68 21.38
C PRO A 144 -12.04 -2.21 21.80
N ASP A 145 -12.93 -1.40 21.22
CA ASP A 145 -13.10 0.03 21.50
C ASP A 145 -12.91 0.37 22.99
N VAL A 146 -11.82 1.09 23.27
CA VAL A 146 -11.60 1.77 24.55
C VAL A 146 -12.27 3.14 24.51
N ALA A 147 -12.83 3.56 25.64
CA ALA A 147 -13.37 4.91 25.79
C ALA A 147 -12.23 5.91 25.56
N GLY A 148 -12.38 6.83 24.60
CA GLY A 148 -11.32 7.75 24.15
C GLY A 148 -11.09 7.75 22.64
N LYS A 149 -11.40 6.63 21.94
CA LYS A 149 -11.19 6.49 20.48
C LYS A 149 -11.66 7.70 19.68
N ILE A 150 -10.82 8.19 18.79
CA ILE A 150 -11.14 9.26 17.86
C ILE A 150 -12.22 8.79 16.86
N GLU A 151 -13.19 9.63 16.49
CA GLU A 151 -14.20 9.35 15.44
C GLU A 151 -13.59 9.31 14.01
N MET A 152 -12.50 8.60 13.82
CA MET A 152 -12.03 8.10 12.53
C MET A 152 -12.23 6.58 12.57
N GLN A 153 -13.48 6.17 12.38
CA GLN A 153 -13.89 4.77 12.51
C GLN A 153 -13.08 3.90 11.55
N ASP A 154 -12.33 2.96 12.10
CA ASP A 154 -11.78 1.80 11.43
C ASP A 154 -10.64 2.04 10.42
N ALA A 155 -9.83 3.10 10.57
CA ALA A 155 -8.69 3.38 9.68
C ALA A 155 -7.41 3.72 10.45
N GLN A 156 -6.26 3.23 9.96
CA GLN A 156 -4.95 3.54 10.53
C GLN A 156 -4.56 5.00 10.28
N ILE A 157 -3.97 5.64 11.30
CA ILE A 157 -3.44 7.00 11.19
C ILE A 157 -2.11 6.94 10.44
N THR A 158 -1.92 7.86 9.49
CA THR A 158 -0.68 7.94 8.69
C THR A 158 0.05 9.26 8.88
N ASN A 159 -0.64 10.33 9.28
CA ASN A 159 -0.01 11.61 9.55
C ASN A 159 -0.72 12.37 10.68
N LEU A 160 0.07 13.07 11.48
CA LEU A 160 -0.38 14.05 12.45
C LEU A 160 0.13 15.43 12.06
N THR A 161 -0.73 16.43 12.13
CA THR A 161 -0.34 17.84 12.04
C THR A 161 -0.63 18.53 13.36
N LEU A 162 0.41 18.99 14.06
CA LEU A 162 0.33 19.65 15.35
C LEU A 162 0.53 21.15 15.16
N SER A 163 -0.36 21.96 15.73
CA SER A 163 -0.31 23.42 15.64
C SER A 163 -0.03 24.04 17.01
N PHE A 164 1.07 24.78 17.10
CA PHE A 164 1.55 25.41 18.32
C PHE A 164 1.34 26.92 18.29
N TYR A 165 1.07 27.48 19.46
CA TYR A 165 0.85 28.89 19.68
C TYR A 165 1.65 29.41 20.87
N ASN A 166 2.40 30.49 20.69
CA ASN A 166 3.15 31.14 21.77
C ASN A 166 2.31 32.23 22.48
N VAL A 167 2.25 32.17 23.82
CA VAL A 167 1.34 33.01 24.62
C VAL A 167 1.99 34.23 25.29
N ASP A 168 3.31 34.34 25.41
CA ASP A 168 3.87 35.38 26.29
C ASP A 168 5.29 35.87 25.94
N ASP A 169 5.41 37.18 25.68
CA ASP A 169 6.69 37.91 25.63
C ASP A 169 7.14 38.42 27.03
N GLY A 170 6.41 38.06 28.08
CA GLY A 170 6.62 38.56 29.44
C GLY A 170 6.10 39.99 29.66
N ASN A 171 5.42 40.59 28.68
CA ASN A 171 4.76 41.91 28.77
C ASN A 171 3.25 41.85 28.47
N GLY A 172 2.66 40.66 28.37
CA GLY A 172 1.22 40.48 28.21
C GLY A 172 0.69 40.82 26.80
N GLY A 173 1.55 40.72 25.77
CA GLY A 173 1.16 40.84 24.37
C GLY A 173 1.26 39.52 23.63
N TYR A 174 0.23 39.18 22.84
CA TYR A 174 0.27 38.05 21.90
C TYR A 174 1.27 38.34 20.77
N GLN A 175 2.09 37.35 20.40
CA GLN A 175 3.03 37.42 19.28
C GLN A 175 2.86 36.20 18.37
N PRO A 176 3.21 36.30 17.06
CA PRO A 176 3.33 35.13 16.20
C PRO A 176 4.33 34.13 16.79
N THR A 177 4.03 32.84 16.66
CA THR A 177 4.92 31.78 17.16
C THR A 177 6.26 31.83 16.43
N PRO A 178 7.40 31.75 17.14
CA PRO A 178 8.71 31.67 16.50
C PRO A 178 8.73 30.55 15.43
N GLY A 179 9.35 30.82 14.28
CA GLY A 179 9.41 29.86 13.19
C GLY A 179 8.21 29.86 12.25
N ASP A 180 7.12 30.56 12.58
CA ASP A 180 6.01 30.80 11.65
C ASP A 180 6.52 31.54 10.39
N THR A 181 6.34 30.90 9.24
CA THR A 181 6.67 31.49 7.92
C THR A 181 5.44 31.76 7.06
N SER A 182 4.28 31.25 7.45
CA SER A 182 3.00 31.40 6.74
C SER A 182 2.32 32.73 7.11
N GLY A 183 2.59 33.25 8.31
CA GLY A 183 1.98 34.45 8.88
C GLY A 183 0.60 34.20 9.48
N ASP A 184 0.24 32.94 9.72
CA ASP A 184 -1.01 32.53 10.38
C ASP A 184 -0.93 32.54 11.91
N TRP A 185 0.24 32.88 12.47
CA TRP A 185 0.59 32.99 13.89
C TRP A 185 0.86 31.65 14.58
N TYR A 186 0.71 30.54 13.87
CA TYR A 186 0.95 29.20 14.39
C TYR A 186 2.28 28.66 13.86
N TYR A 187 2.92 27.83 14.68
CA TYR A 187 3.99 26.97 14.21
C TYR A 187 3.42 25.58 14.02
N THR A 188 3.43 25.09 12.78
CA THR A 188 2.76 23.85 12.41
C THR A 188 3.79 22.78 12.03
N VAL A 189 3.67 21.63 12.67
CA VAL A 189 4.54 20.47 12.47
C VAL A 189 3.73 19.32 11.89
N SER A 190 4.18 18.78 10.77
CA SER A 190 3.65 17.52 10.23
C SER A 190 4.55 16.36 10.61
N ILE A 191 3.94 15.24 10.98
CA ILE A 191 4.62 14.04 11.45
C ILE A 191 4.03 12.86 10.69
N ASP A 192 4.86 12.21 9.87
CA ASP A 192 4.51 10.91 9.31
C ASP A 192 4.65 9.86 10.41
N VAL A 193 3.56 9.16 10.71
CA VAL A 193 3.51 8.19 11.81
C VAL A 193 3.51 6.77 11.28
N PRO A 194 4.13 5.82 12.00
CA PRO A 194 4.21 4.45 11.55
C PRO A 194 2.89 3.73 11.86
N ALA A 195 2.60 2.65 11.13
CA ALA A 195 1.37 1.88 11.32
C ALA A 195 1.21 1.40 12.78
N GLU A 196 2.30 1.15 13.48
CA GLU A 196 2.36 0.72 14.87
C GLU A 196 1.73 1.72 15.85
N MET A 197 1.54 2.99 15.46
CA MET A 197 0.80 3.97 16.26
C MET A 197 -0.69 3.59 16.44
N GLY A 198 -1.28 2.91 15.46
CA GLY A 198 -2.67 2.47 15.51
C GLY A 198 -3.68 3.59 15.25
N GLU A 199 -4.81 3.53 15.95
CA GLU A 199 -5.99 4.39 15.76
C GLU A 199 -6.15 5.48 16.83
N ASP A 200 -5.32 5.45 17.87
CA ASP A 200 -5.43 6.34 19.02
C ASP A 200 -4.11 7.12 19.22
N PRO A 201 -4.00 8.32 18.65
CA PRO A 201 -2.80 9.13 18.77
C PRO A 201 -2.68 9.76 20.16
N ASP A 202 -3.76 9.76 20.96
CA ASP A 202 -3.79 10.36 22.29
C ASP A 202 -2.77 9.69 23.22
N ALA A 203 -2.72 8.36 23.18
CA ALA A 203 -1.79 7.54 23.96
C ALA A 203 -0.30 7.90 23.76
N TYR A 204 0.04 8.57 22.66
CA TYR A 204 1.42 8.93 22.30
C TYR A 204 1.64 10.43 22.16
N LEU A 205 0.60 11.26 22.28
CA LEU A 205 0.68 12.69 22.00
C LEU A 205 1.67 13.39 22.96
N ASP A 206 1.65 13.03 24.24
CA ASP A 206 2.60 13.54 25.23
C ASP A 206 4.05 13.20 24.89
N GLN A 207 4.29 11.96 24.45
CA GLN A 207 5.62 11.54 24.05
C GLN A 207 6.09 12.34 22.82
N ILE A 208 5.21 12.52 21.84
CA ILE A 208 5.50 13.25 20.60
C ILE A 208 5.81 14.72 20.89
N VAL A 209 4.97 15.38 21.69
CA VAL A 209 5.18 16.80 22.07
C VAL A 209 6.48 16.96 22.87
N ALA A 210 6.77 16.06 23.81
CA ALA A 210 8.03 16.10 24.55
C ALA A 210 9.26 15.96 23.63
N MET A 211 9.20 15.08 22.62
CA MET A 211 10.27 14.95 21.63
C MET A 211 10.41 16.20 20.76
N LEU A 212 9.31 16.83 20.35
CA LEU A 212 9.35 18.06 19.57
C LEU A 212 9.99 19.22 20.35
N VAL A 213 9.65 19.39 21.62
CA VAL A 213 10.29 20.37 22.51
C VAL A 213 11.80 20.16 22.64
N GLU A 214 12.27 18.92 22.56
CA GLU A 214 13.71 18.62 22.67
C GLU A 214 14.47 18.80 21.34
N GLN A 215 13.80 18.61 20.20
CA GLN A 215 14.44 18.55 18.89
C GLN A 215 14.19 19.77 18.00
N ASP A 216 12.99 20.36 18.10
CA ASP A 216 12.59 21.49 17.28
C ASP A 216 13.02 22.82 17.95
N PRO A 217 13.90 23.61 17.33
CA PRO A 217 14.39 24.85 17.93
C PRO A 217 13.32 25.96 18.03
N PHE A 218 12.15 25.77 17.41
CA PHE A 218 11.05 26.74 17.39
C PHE A 218 9.92 26.40 18.34
N ILE A 219 9.97 25.23 18.99
CA ILE A 219 8.98 24.80 19.99
C ILE A 219 9.61 24.87 21.38
N ASP A 220 9.03 25.68 22.26
CA ASP A 220 9.40 25.78 23.67
C ASP A 220 8.34 25.15 24.57
N ARG A 221 8.73 24.80 25.81
CA ARG A 221 7.78 24.32 26.83
C ARG A 221 6.70 25.34 27.21
N SER A 222 6.92 26.61 26.91
CA SER A 222 5.91 27.65 27.10
C SER A 222 4.85 27.70 26.00
N ASP A 223 5.06 27.01 24.88
CA ASP A 223 4.10 27.01 23.78
C ASP A 223 2.87 26.16 24.11
N ILE A 224 1.73 26.55 23.57
CA ILE A 224 0.47 25.85 23.71
C ILE A 224 0.18 25.09 22.43
N LEU A 225 -0.03 23.77 22.53
CA LEU A 225 -0.61 22.97 21.46
C LEU A 225 -2.10 23.34 21.33
N LYS A 226 -2.50 23.93 20.20
CA LYS A 226 -3.86 24.42 19.96
C LYS A 226 -4.72 23.46 19.15
N SER A 227 -4.11 22.67 18.27
CA SER A 227 -4.83 21.74 17.41
C SER A 227 -3.96 20.56 17.02
N VAL A 228 -4.61 19.40 16.87
CA VAL A 228 -4.05 18.20 16.24
C VAL A 228 -4.96 17.80 15.10
N ILE A 229 -4.42 17.75 13.88
CA ILE A 229 -5.11 17.23 12.70
C ILE A 229 -4.60 15.82 12.45
N VAL A 230 -5.52 14.86 12.44
CA VAL A 230 -5.23 13.46 12.15
C VAL A 230 -5.59 13.19 10.70
N THR A 231 -4.68 12.56 9.96
CA THR A 231 -4.93 12.08 8.60
C THR A 231 -4.85 10.55 8.60
N ASP A 232 -5.89 9.88 8.10
CA ASP A 232 -5.90 8.43 7.98
C ASP A 232 -5.26 7.94 6.67
N CYS A 233 -5.20 6.63 6.52
CA CYS A 233 -4.68 5.95 5.33
C CYS A 233 -5.52 6.20 4.05
N HIS A 234 -6.76 6.69 4.16
CA HIS A 234 -7.58 7.11 3.02
C HIS A 234 -7.37 8.58 2.63
N GLY A 235 -6.62 9.33 3.44
CA GLY A 235 -6.38 10.76 3.29
C GLY A 235 -7.50 11.63 3.86
N ASP A 236 -8.44 11.05 4.59
CA ASP A 236 -9.46 11.79 5.32
C ASP A 236 -8.82 12.48 6.53
N LYS A 237 -9.24 13.72 6.78
CA LYS A 237 -8.67 14.57 7.83
C LYS A 237 -9.72 14.92 8.89
N ALA A 238 -9.33 14.83 10.15
CA ALA A 238 -10.12 15.32 11.26
C ALA A 238 -9.29 16.25 12.14
N ASN A 239 -9.84 17.42 12.47
CA ASN A 239 -9.17 18.43 13.30
C ASN A 239 -9.73 18.40 14.73
N TYR A 240 -8.86 18.18 15.69
CA TYR A 240 -9.13 18.20 17.12
C TYR A 240 -8.55 19.48 17.71
N ASN A 241 -9.42 20.44 17.97
CA ASN A 241 -9.05 21.66 18.68
C ASN A 241 -8.91 21.37 20.17
N ILE A 242 -7.82 21.84 20.77
CA ILE A 242 -7.55 21.71 22.20
C ILE A 242 -7.93 23.04 22.86
N PRO A 243 -9.07 23.12 23.59
CA PRO A 243 -9.53 24.37 24.17
C PRO A 243 -8.56 24.88 25.24
N ASP A 244 -8.57 26.20 25.41
CA ASP A 244 -7.60 27.00 26.17
C ASP A 244 -7.27 26.44 27.56
N PHE A 245 -6.00 26.07 27.75
CA PHE A 245 -5.38 25.78 29.04
C PHE A 245 -5.30 27.09 29.84
N ALA A 246 -6.32 27.40 30.64
CA ALA A 246 -6.37 28.64 31.38
C ALA A 246 -5.17 28.82 32.35
N GLN A 247 -4.19 29.62 31.92
CA GLN A 247 -3.23 30.44 32.67
C GLN A 247 -2.37 29.82 33.80
N ASN A 248 -2.50 28.55 34.19
CA ASN A 248 -1.80 28.05 35.39
C ASN A 248 -1.07 26.70 35.26
N ASN A 249 -1.03 26.06 34.09
CA ASN A 249 -0.17 24.88 33.88
C ASN A 249 0.42 24.87 32.47
N PRO A 250 1.61 25.45 32.25
CA PRO A 250 2.36 25.21 31.02
C PRO A 250 2.72 23.72 30.95
N LEU A 251 2.29 23.05 29.87
CA LEU A 251 2.56 21.65 29.52
C LEU A 251 2.74 20.72 30.75
N ASP A 252 1.66 20.49 31.50
CA ASP A 252 1.63 19.42 32.50
C ASP A 252 1.31 18.10 31.78
N PRO A 253 2.28 17.18 31.65
CA PRO A 253 2.14 15.95 30.87
C PRO A 253 1.18 14.92 31.49
N GLU A 254 0.55 15.19 32.64
CA GLU A 254 -0.51 14.34 33.20
C GLU A 254 -1.93 14.80 32.81
N ALA A 255 -2.07 15.91 32.07
CA ALA A 255 -3.37 16.51 31.75
C ALA A 255 -3.78 16.38 30.26
N ALA A 256 -2.93 15.81 29.42
CA ALA A 256 -3.28 15.43 28.05
C ALA A 256 -3.94 14.04 27.94
N ASP A 257 -4.06 13.32 29.07
CA ASP A 257 -4.56 11.92 29.18
C ASP A 257 -6.04 11.70 28.79
N ASP A 258 -6.67 12.70 28.19
CA ASP A 258 -8.00 12.63 27.57
C ASP A 258 -8.05 13.73 26.50
N LEU A 259 -7.90 13.42 25.20
CA LEU A 259 -8.38 14.28 24.13
C LEU A 259 -9.88 14.52 24.40
N PRO A 260 -10.28 15.70 24.90
CA PRO A 260 -11.60 15.84 25.48
C PRO A 260 -12.63 15.76 24.34
N TRP A 261 -13.53 14.80 24.47
CA TRP A 261 -14.65 14.46 23.58
C TRP A 261 -15.73 15.56 23.44
N THR A 262 -15.34 16.82 23.40
CA THR A 262 -16.29 17.92 23.47
C THR A 262 -15.81 19.12 22.67
N VAL A 263 -16.54 19.38 21.59
CA VAL A 263 -16.61 20.68 20.94
C VAL A 263 -16.90 21.74 22.01
N PHE A 264 -15.88 22.47 22.45
CA PHE A 264 -16.01 23.64 23.30
C PHE A 264 -15.32 24.83 22.65
N SER A 265 -16.10 25.91 22.51
CA SER A 265 -15.75 27.09 21.73
C SER A 265 -14.61 27.88 22.37
N ASP A 266 -13.57 28.16 21.58
CA ASP A 266 -12.74 29.33 21.79
C ASP A 266 -13.61 30.58 21.55
N GLN A 267 -13.68 31.48 22.55
CA GLN A 267 -14.42 32.74 22.43
C GLN A 267 -13.57 33.89 21.87
N ASP A 268 -12.24 33.77 21.83
CA ASP A 268 -11.37 34.90 21.49
C ASP A 268 -10.49 34.66 20.26
N HIS A 269 -10.21 33.41 19.86
CA HIS A 269 -9.54 33.09 18.60
C HIS A 269 -10.04 31.79 17.98
N ILE A 270 -11.32 31.78 17.57
CA ILE A 270 -11.82 30.81 16.60
C ILE A 270 -10.82 30.76 15.44
N LEU A 271 -10.21 29.59 15.20
CA LEU A 271 -9.61 29.27 13.91
C LEU A 271 -10.66 29.64 12.87
N ASP A 272 -10.45 30.77 12.18
CA ASP A 272 -11.30 31.16 11.08
C ASP A 272 -11.45 29.92 10.19
N ASP A 273 -12.67 29.61 9.74
CA ASP A 273 -12.93 28.53 8.77
C ASP A 273 -12.05 28.66 7.50
N ASN A 274 -11.35 29.79 7.30
CA ASN A 274 -10.37 30.06 6.25
C ASN A 274 -8.88 29.90 6.64
N THR A 275 -8.51 29.64 7.90
CA THR A 275 -7.11 29.36 8.28
C THR A 275 -6.79 27.92 7.93
N ASP A 276 -6.13 27.72 6.80
CA ASP A 276 -5.67 26.41 6.35
C ASP A 276 -4.42 25.96 7.11
N ILE A 277 -4.60 25.58 8.38
CA ILE A 277 -3.54 24.98 9.21
C ILE A 277 -2.95 23.74 8.52
N ALA A 278 -3.76 23.00 7.75
CA ALA A 278 -3.33 21.82 7.02
C ALA A 278 -2.59 22.16 5.70
N GLY A 279 -2.65 23.41 5.25
CA GLY A 279 -2.05 23.90 4.01
C GLY A 279 -0.66 24.50 4.19
N HIS A 280 -0.26 24.71 5.44
CA HIS A 280 1.03 25.30 5.80
C HIS A 280 1.70 24.45 6.88
N THR A 281 2.93 24.02 6.58
CA THR A 281 3.73 23.17 7.47
C THR A 281 5.13 23.75 7.50
N GLU A 282 5.57 24.16 8.69
CA GLU A 282 6.88 24.77 8.91
C GLU A 282 7.97 23.72 9.12
N ALA A 283 7.63 22.56 9.69
CA ALA A 283 8.54 21.43 9.87
C ALA A 283 7.88 20.08 9.61
N ASN A 284 8.68 19.12 9.13
CA ASN A 284 8.25 17.76 8.85
C ASN A 284 9.17 16.79 9.59
N TYR A 285 8.58 15.82 10.28
CA TYR A 285 9.29 14.74 10.95
C TYR A 285 8.74 13.39 10.51
N VAL A 286 9.57 12.36 10.62
CA VAL A 286 9.15 10.97 10.46
C VAL A 286 9.35 10.28 11.80
N LEU A 287 8.31 9.60 12.25
CA LEU A 287 8.31 8.85 13.50
C LEU A 287 8.51 7.37 13.21
N GLU A 288 9.42 6.72 13.93
CA GLU A 288 9.66 5.28 13.85
C GLU A 288 9.52 4.64 15.23
N LEU A 289 9.04 3.39 15.27
CA LEU A 289 9.02 2.59 16.49
C LEU A 289 10.44 2.04 16.76
N ASN A 290 11.05 2.45 17.86
CA ASN A 290 12.34 1.96 18.31
C ASN A 290 12.19 1.19 19.62
N GLY A 291 11.99 -0.13 19.51
CA GLY A 291 11.68 -0.99 20.65
C GLY A 291 10.24 -0.75 21.11
N ASP A 292 10.08 -0.30 22.36
CA ASP A 292 8.77 -0.04 22.98
C ASP A 292 8.40 1.47 22.96
N SER A 293 9.16 2.31 22.25
CA SER A 293 9.01 3.76 22.25
C SER A 293 9.20 4.35 20.85
N PHE A 294 8.44 5.37 20.51
CA PHE A 294 8.66 6.13 19.28
C PHE A 294 9.87 7.06 19.35
N ALA A 295 10.51 7.30 18.21
CA ALA A 295 11.60 8.26 18.04
C ALA A 295 11.54 8.92 16.66
N PHE A 296 11.94 10.19 16.56
CA PHE A 296 12.16 10.85 15.27
C PHE A 296 13.45 10.37 14.60
N VAL A 297 13.43 10.28 13.27
CA VAL A 297 14.55 9.86 12.40
C VAL A 297 15.00 10.93 11.42
#